data_AF-A0A0S2S2X4-F1
#
_entry.id   AF-A0A0S2S2X4-F1
#
_cell.length_a   1.000
_cell.length_b   1.000
_cell.length_c   1.000
_cell.angle_alpha   90.00
_cell.angle_beta   90.00
_cell.angle_gamma   90.00
#
_symmetry.space_group_name_H-M   'P 1'
#
loop_
_entity.id
_entity.type
_entity.pdbx_description
1 polymer ?
#
loop_
_entity_poly.entity_id
_entity_poly.type
_entity_poly.pdbx_seq_one_letter_code
_entity_poly.pdbx_strand_id
1 'polypeptide(L)'
;MDTYLPDSSGIYSLSGFSFQIRVFVCYMLTLEAGNQIEFETIDDVNVKKIKADEIDDYDENFHNKILGINSNRAIQVKRTNITESSAQKILLNWILLESSDNEISEYVLFTDNEYGNKDILFDRSAKEHFELIKESKKNSKAIITKVKKYIRIILRNLRKHTTLFLKNIVLFLKKILMKKSGKIVL
;
A
#
# COMPACT_ATOMS: atom_id res chain seq x y z
N MET A 1 -38.33 -0.62 21.86
CA MET A 1 -37.88 0.63 21.23
C MET A 1 -36.52 0.35 20.66
N ASP A 2 -36.43 0.20 19.35
CA ASP A 2 -35.14 0.04 18.68
C ASP A 2 -34.51 1.42 18.53
N THR A 3 -33.43 1.66 19.26
CA THR A 3 -32.69 2.92 19.21
C THR A 3 -31.94 2.97 17.89
N TYR A 4 -32.26 3.96 17.04
CA TYR A 4 -31.52 4.22 15.80
C TYR A 4 -30.05 4.48 16.15
N LEU A 5 -29.16 3.59 15.69
CA LEU A 5 -27.72 3.77 15.78
C LEU A 5 -27.27 4.59 14.57
N PRO A 6 -26.77 5.83 14.75
CA PRO A 6 -26.31 6.64 13.64
C PRO A 6 -25.08 6.03 12.98
N ASP A 7 -25.02 6.11 11.66
CA ASP A 7 -23.87 5.70 10.86
C ASP A 7 -22.66 6.56 11.21
N SER A 8 -21.58 5.91 11.67
CA SER A 8 -20.34 6.55 12.09
C SER A 8 -19.21 6.42 11.06
N SER A 9 -19.49 5.78 9.91
CA SER A 9 -18.51 5.54 8.85
C SER A 9 -17.80 6.81 8.37
N GLY A 10 -18.55 7.89 8.11
CA GLY A 10 -17.98 9.18 7.69
C GLY A 10 -17.09 9.84 8.76
N ILE A 11 -17.41 9.68 10.03
CA ILE A 11 -16.58 10.20 11.14
C ILE A 11 -15.26 9.43 11.22
N TYR A 12 -15.30 8.09 11.07
CA TYR A 12 -14.10 7.27 11.06
C TYR A 12 -13.19 7.59 9.86
N SER A 13 -13.76 7.76 8.66
CA SER A 13 -13.02 8.17 7.47
C SER A 13 -12.30 9.51 7.68
N LEU A 14 -13.02 10.53 8.14
CA LEU A 14 -12.44 11.85 8.42
C LEU A 14 -11.31 11.79 9.47
N SER A 15 -11.46 10.93 10.49
CA SER A 15 -10.42 10.70 11.48
C SER A 15 -9.18 10.01 10.90
N GLY A 16 -9.37 9.10 9.94
CA GLY A 16 -8.30 8.46 9.17
C GLY A 16 -7.52 9.49 8.37
N PHE A 17 -8.21 10.28 7.54
CA PHE A 17 -7.60 11.37 6.77
C PHE A 17 -6.84 12.38 7.63
N SER A 18 -7.42 12.82 8.74
CA SER A 18 -6.76 13.76 9.64
C SER A 18 -5.43 13.20 10.16
N PHE A 19 -5.38 11.91 10.47
CA PHE A 19 -4.16 11.25 10.91
C PHE A 19 -3.13 11.13 9.79
N GLN A 20 -3.57 10.82 8.55
CA GLN A 20 -2.68 10.83 7.40
C GLN A 20 -2.05 12.22 7.15
N ILE A 21 -2.83 13.29 7.25
CA ILE A 21 -2.35 14.68 7.12
C ILE A 21 -1.32 15.01 8.21
N ARG A 22 -1.56 14.57 9.46
CA ARG A 22 -0.58 14.77 10.54
C ARG A 22 0.75 14.09 10.23
N VAL A 23 0.71 12.85 9.75
CA VAL A 23 1.91 12.10 9.35
C VAL A 23 2.61 12.81 8.18
N PHE A 24 1.87 13.26 7.18
CA PHE A 24 2.40 14.06 6.07
C PHE A 24 3.16 15.30 6.57
N VAL A 25 2.55 16.08 7.46
CA VAL A 25 3.19 17.28 8.05
C VAL A 25 4.43 16.90 8.86
N CYS A 26 4.38 15.84 9.66
CA CYS A 26 5.56 15.36 10.40
C CYS A 26 6.73 15.05 9.46
N TYR A 27 6.49 14.33 8.36
CA TYR A 27 7.54 14.04 7.40
C TYR A 27 7.99 15.28 6.61
N MET A 28 7.08 16.19 6.29
CA MET A 28 7.41 17.47 5.65
C MET A 28 8.40 18.29 6.50
N LEU A 29 8.23 18.30 7.82
CA LEU A 29 9.13 18.99 8.75
C LEU A 29 10.53 18.35 8.83
N THR A 30 10.68 17.11 8.36
CA THR A 30 11.97 16.39 8.30
C THR A 30 12.64 16.45 6.92
N LEU A 31 12.11 17.24 5.99
CA LEU A 31 12.69 17.34 4.64
C LEU A 31 14.05 18.04 4.66
N GLU A 32 15.01 17.40 4.01
CA GLU A 32 16.32 17.98 3.73
C GLU A 32 16.30 18.73 2.39
N ALA A 33 17.29 19.60 2.17
CA ALA A 33 17.41 20.35 0.94
C ALA A 33 17.49 19.43 -0.29
N GLY A 34 16.66 19.70 -1.30
CA GLY A 34 16.57 18.87 -2.50
C GLY A 34 15.61 17.67 -2.39
N ASN A 35 14.95 17.49 -1.24
CA ASN A 35 13.89 16.49 -1.08
C ASN A 35 12.51 17.08 -1.36
N GLN A 36 11.59 16.25 -1.84
CA GLN A 36 10.19 16.54 -2.08
C GLN A 36 9.31 15.52 -1.36
N ILE A 37 8.15 15.95 -0.88
CA ILE A 37 7.10 15.05 -0.39
C ILE A 37 5.85 15.19 -1.26
N GLU A 38 5.22 14.07 -1.59
CA GLU A 38 3.98 13.97 -2.35
C GLU A 38 2.92 13.23 -1.51
N PHE A 39 1.66 13.62 -1.67
CA PHE A 39 0.49 12.95 -1.09
C PHE A 39 -0.34 12.39 -2.25
N GLU A 40 -0.31 11.07 -2.45
CA GLU A 40 -0.83 10.42 -3.65
C GLU A 40 -1.70 9.21 -3.33
N THR A 41 -2.53 8.78 -4.27
CA THR A 41 -3.17 7.46 -4.22
C THR A 41 -2.43 6.45 -5.10
N ILE A 42 -2.35 5.20 -4.65
CA ILE A 42 -1.71 4.10 -5.40
C ILE A 42 -2.46 3.77 -6.70
N ASP A 43 -3.75 4.11 -6.78
CA ASP A 43 -4.59 3.83 -7.94
C ASP A 43 -4.53 4.92 -9.04
N ASP A 44 -3.87 6.06 -8.80
CA ASP A 44 -3.82 7.23 -9.70
C ASP A 44 -2.68 7.26 -10.72
N VAL A 45 -2.04 6.11 -11.03
CA VAL A 45 -1.15 6.01 -12.21
C VAL A 45 -1.94 6.16 -13.54
N ASN A 46 -3.27 6.27 -13.48
CA ASN A 46 -4.11 6.71 -14.57
C ASN A 46 -5.08 7.77 -14.06
N VAL A 47 -4.63 9.03 -14.06
CA VAL A 47 -5.36 10.23 -13.62
C VAL A 47 -6.81 10.19 -14.08
N LYS A 48 -7.71 9.80 -13.17
CA LYS A 48 -9.11 10.22 -13.20
C LYS A 48 -9.27 11.17 -12.04
N LYS A 49 -9.78 12.38 -12.31
CA LYS A 49 -10.15 13.34 -11.25
C LYS A 49 -10.97 12.62 -10.18
N ILE A 50 -10.38 12.34 -9.01
CA ILE A 50 -11.13 11.88 -7.84
C ILE A 50 -12.06 13.03 -7.47
N LYS A 51 -13.35 12.74 -7.40
CA LYS A 51 -14.33 13.73 -6.95
C LYS A 51 -14.30 13.78 -5.42
N ALA A 52 -14.59 14.95 -4.85
CA ALA A 52 -14.51 15.17 -3.41
C ALA A 52 -15.43 14.23 -2.60
N ASP A 53 -16.53 13.77 -3.19
CA ASP A 53 -17.50 12.85 -2.61
C ASP A 53 -17.07 11.37 -2.66
N GLU A 54 -16.01 11.02 -3.40
CA GLU A 54 -15.48 9.65 -3.48
C GLU A 54 -14.20 9.48 -2.64
N ILE A 55 -13.67 10.55 -2.02
CA ILE A 55 -12.41 10.54 -1.25
C ILE A 55 -12.45 9.48 -0.15
N ASP A 56 -13.57 9.37 0.57
CA ASP A 56 -13.78 8.39 1.65
C ASP A 56 -13.63 6.93 1.18
N ASP A 57 -14.03 6.62 -0.06
CA ASP A 57 -13.90 5.28 -0.63
C ASP A 57 -12.44 4.90 -0.93
N TYR A 58 -11.56 5.89 -1.02
CA TYR A 58 -10.15 5.75 -1.37
C TYR A 58 -9.18 6.05 -0.22
N ASP A 59 -9.65 6.39 1.00
CA ASP A 59 -8.81 6.73 2.19
C ASP A 59 -7.66 5.72 2.39
N GLU A 60 -7.97 4.44 2.22
CA GLU A 60 -7.03 3.36 2.42
C GLU A 60 -5.95 3.21 1.35
N ASN A 61 -6.08 3.91 0.22
CA ASN A 61 -5.19 3.84 -0.93
C ASN A 61 -4.22 5.02 -0.99
N PHE A 62 -4.39 6.01 -0.10
CA PHE A 62 -3.47 7.12 0.03
C PHE A 62 -2.17 6.68 0.68
N HIS A 63 -1.08 7.26 0.22
CA HIS A 63 0.24 7.12 0.80
C HIS A 63 1.02 8.43 0.66
N ASN A 64 1.99 8.63 1.54
CA ASN A 64 2.97 9.70 1.39
C ASN A 64 4.16 9.14 0.62
N LYS A 65 4.79 9.97 -0.19
CA LYS A 65 6.00 9.62 -0.93
C LYS A 65 7.06 10.68 -0.66
N ILE A 66 8.23 10.26 -0.17
CA ILE A 66 9.37 11.17 0.03
C ILE A 66 10.40 10.86 -1.04
N LEU A 67 10.62 11.82 -1.94
CA LEU A 67 11.69 11.77 -2.93
C LEU A 67 12.87 12.57 -2.39
N GLY A 68 14.03 11.94 -2.32
CA GLY A 68 15.30 12.60 -2.09
C GLY A 68 16.30 12.24 -3.18
N ILE A 69 17.43 12.95 -3.18
CA ILE A 69 18.45 12.87 -4.24
C ILE A 69 18.88 11.43 -4.55
N ASN A 70 18.81 10.50 -3.57
CA ASN A 70 19.14 9.08 -3.73
C ASN A 70 18.14 8.09 -3.08
N SER A 71 16.95 8.55 -2.66
CA SER A 71 16.00 7.67 -1.95
C SER A 71 14.57 8.07 -2.22
N ASN A 72 13.74 7.11 -2.62
CA ASN A 72 12.31 7.29 -2.78
C ASN A 72 11.58 6.36 -1.80
N ARG A 73 10.84 6.92 -0.86
CA ARG A 73 10.19 6.17 0.23
C ARG A 73 8.68 6.23 0.10
N ALA A 74 8.01 5.09 0.18
CA ALA A 74 6.56 5.00 0.18
C ALA A 74 6.06 4.73 1.61
N ILE A 75 5.23 5.63 2.13
CA ILE A 75 4.71 5.59 3.51
C ILE A 75 3.20 5.37 3.46
N GLN A 76 2.77 4.18 3.85
CA GLN A 76 1.38 3.84 4.08
C GLN A 76 1.00 4.15 5.53
N VAL A 77 -0.10 4.84 5.76
CA VAL A 77 -0.57 5.19 7.11
C VAL A 77 -1.86 4.43 7.43
N LYS A 78 -1.99 3.93 8.67
CA LYS A 78 -3.23 3.32 9.19
C LYS A 78 -3.49 3.74 10.64
N ARG A 79 -4.65 4.36 10.86
CA ARG A 79 -5.16 4.74 12.19
C ARG A 79 -6.18 3.72 12.72
N THR A 80 -5.83 2.44 12.65
CA THR A 80 -6.68 1.34 13.13
C THR A 80 -5.87 0.06 13.32
N ASN A 81 -6.51 -0.97 13.85
CA ASN A 81 -5.93 -2.30 13.95
C ASN A 81 -5.74 -2.92 12.54
N ILE A 82 -4.56 -3.46 12.28
CA ILE A 82 -4.23 -4.14 11.03
C ILE A 82 -4.75 -5.57 11.13
N THR A 83 -5.84 -5.84 10.41
CA THR A 83 -6.36 -7.19 10.19
C THR A 83 -5.61 -7.88 9.05
N GLU A 84 -5.73 -9.21 8.94
CA GLU A 84 -5.15 -9.96 7.81
C GLU A 84 -5.60 -9.42 6.44
N SER A 85 -6.87 -9.01 6.33
CA SER A 85 -7.40 -8.46 5.08
C SER A 85 -6.80 -7.10 4.74
N SER A 86 -6.60 -6.25 5.75
CA SER A 86 -5.94 -4.94 5.60
C SER A 86 -4.45 -5.11 5.26
N ALA A 87 -3.76 -6.00 5.95
CA ALA A 87 -2.37 -6.37 5.67
C ALA A 87 -2.19 -6.88 4.23
N GLN A 88 -3.08 -7.76 3.78
CA GLN A 88 -3.09 -8.24 2.40
C GLN A 88 -3.33 -7.10 1.41
N LYS A 89 -4.26 -6.18 1.70
CA LYS A 89 -4.53 -5.02 0.84
C LYS A 89 -3.30 -4.11 0.73
N ILE A 90 -2.63 -3.82 1.84
CA ILE A 90 -1.39 -3.01 1.88
C ILE A 90 -0.30 -3.66 1.03
N LEU A 91 -0.06 -4.96 1.20
CA LEU A 91 0.94 -5.67 0.41
C LEU A 91 0.63 -5.63 -1.10
N LEU A 92 -0.62 -5.85 -1.48
CA LEU A 92 -1.03 -5.79 -2.88
C LEU A 92 -0.86 -4.39 -3.48
N ASN A 93 -1.14 -3.35 -2.70
CA ASN A 93 -0.91 -1.96 -3.05
C ASN A 93 0.59 -1.67 -3.26
N TRP A 94 1.47 -2.16 -2.40
CA TRP A 94 2.93 -2.03 -2.58
C TRP A 94 3.44 -2.77 -3.82
N ILE A 95 2.86 -3.93 -4.15
CA ILE A 95 3.18 -4.64 -5.40
C ILE A 95 2.79 -3.82 -6.63
N LEU A 96 1.64 -3.12 -6.60
CA LEU A 96 1.27 -2.20 -7.68
C LEU A 96 2.20 -0.99 -7.73
N LEU A 97 2.65 -0.46 -6.59
CA LEU A 97 3.57 0.68 -6.60
C LEU A 97 4.93 0.33 -7.20
N GLU A 98 5.50 -0.84 -6.89
CA GLU A 98 6.71 -1.36 -7.55
C GLU A 98 6.51 -1.55 -9.08
N SER A 99 5.27 -1.62 -9.57
CA SER A 99 4.99 -1.71 -11.01
C SER A 99 5.05 -0.38 -11.75
N SER A 100 5.07 0.73 -11.01
CA SER A 100 5.19 2.08 -11.58
C SER A 100 6.65 2.40 -11.90
N ASP A 101 6.89 3.46 -12.68
CA ASP A 101 8.24 3.95 -12.98
C ASP A 101 8.95 4.59 -11.76
N ASN A 102 8.31 4.53 -10.57
CA ASN A 102 8.88 5.00 -9.32
C ASN A 102 9.79 3.91 -8.72
N GLU A 103 11.10 4.13 -8.73
CA GLU A 103 12.04 3.26 -8.04
C GLU A 103 11.94 3.45 -6.53
N ILE A 104 11.07 2.69 -5.85
CA ILE A 104 10.90 2.77 -4.40
C ILE A 104 12.09 2.11 -3.70
N SER A 105 12.81 2.84 -2.88
CA SER A 105 13.92 2.35 -2.06
C SER A 105 13.45 1.72 -0.74
N GLU A 106 12.31 2.16 -0.19
CA GLU A 106 11.83 1.75 1.12
C GLU A 106 10.30 1.81 1.23
N TYR A 107 9.72 0.81 1.91
CA TYR A 107 8.30 0.79 2.27
C TYR A 107 8.14 0.93 3.79
N VAL A 108 7.34 1.90 4.19
CA VAL A 108 7.03 2.21 5.60
C VAL A 108 5.54 2.04 5.83
N LEU A 109 5.17 1.30 6.87
CA LEU A 109 3.81 1.26 7.39
C LEU A 109 3.77 1.99 8.74
N PHE A 110 3.09 3.12 8.78
CA PHE A 110 2.95 3.97 9.96
C PHE A 110 1.61 3.70 10.65
N THR A 111 1.65 3.36 11.93
CA THR A 111 0.47 3.11 12.75
C THR A 111 0.62 3.70 14.13
N ASP A 112 -0.51 4.05 14.75
CA ASP A 112 -0.52 4.46 16.15
C ASP A 112 -0.33 3.24 17.09
N ASN A 113 0.47 3.41 18.13
CA ASN A 113 0.74 2.38 19.14
C ASN A 113 -0.53 2.01 19.93
N GLU A 114 -1.52 2.90 20.02
CA GLU A 114 -2.79 2.67 20.72
C GLU A 114 -3.53 1.42 20.21
N TYR A 115 -3.30 1.03 18.94
CA TYR A 115 -3.93 -0.14 18.33
C TYR A 115 -3.18 -1.47 18.55
N GLY A 116 -2.00 -1.45 19.17
CA GLY A 116 -1.25 -2.68 19.50
C GLY A 116 -0.89 -3.53 18.29
N ASN A 117 -0.72 -2.90 17.12
CA ASN A 117 -0.47 -3.57 15.86
C ASN A 117 0.80 -4.43 15.90
N LYS A 118 0.70 -5.65 15.37
CA LYS A 118 1.83 -6.53 15.12
C LYS A 118 2.17 -6.54 13.63
N ASP A 119 3.41 -6.89 13.34
CA ASP A 119 3.83 -7.06 11.96
C ASP A 119 3.29 -8.38 11.37
N ILE A 120 2.08 -8.32 10.82
CA ILE A 120 1.41 -9.47 10.20
C ILE A 120 1.45 -9.45 8.65
N LEU A 121 2.11 -8.45 8.06
CA LEU A 121 2.11 -8.24 6.60
C LEU A 121 2.74 -9.40 5.83
N PHE A 122 3.62 -10.15 6.49
CA PHE A 122 4.44 -11.20 5.89
C PHE A 122 4.29 -12.55 6.60
N ASP A 123 3.18 -12.74 7.33
CA ASP A 123 2.87 -14.02 7.99
C ASP A 123 2.66 -15.15 6.97
N ARG A 124 2.28 -14.81 5.73
CA ARG A 124 2.19 -15.76 4.63
C ARG A 124 3.46 -15.71 3.78
N SER A 125 3.88 -16.86 3.33
CA SER A 125 5.01 -16.99 2.40
C SER A 125 4.69 -16.33 1.05
N ALA A 126 5.75 -15.97 0.32
CA ALA A 126 5.64 -15.44 -1.03
C ALA A 126 4.84 -16.36 -1.98
N LYS A 127 4.95 -17.69 -1.79
CA LYS A 127 4.21 -18.69 -2.57
C LYS A 127 2.72 -18.64 -2.28
N GLU A 128 2.34 -18.54 -1.01
CA GLU A 128 0.94 -18.45 -0.58
C GLU A 128 0.29 -17.16 -1.10
N HIS A 129 0.98 -16.02 -1.01
CA HIS A 129 0.52 -14.77 -1.61
C HIS A 129 0.30 -14.88 -3.11
N PHE A 130 1.22 -15.53 -3.83
CA PHE A 130 1.10 -15.73 -5.27
C PHE A 130 -0.11 -16.58 -5.64
N GLU A 131 -0.35 -17.71 -4.96
CA GLU A 131 -1.52 -18.56 -5.23
C GLU A 131 -2.83 -17.82 -4.94
N LEU A 132 -2.92 -17.06 -3.83
CA LEU A 132 -4.08 -16.21 -3.53
C LEU A 132 -4.40 -15.21 -4.66
N ILE A 133 -3.37 -14.54 -5.19
CA ILE A 133 -3.53 -13.60 -6.29
C ILE A 133 -3.99 -14.34 -7.55
N LYS A 134 -3.34 -15.45 -7.87
CA LYS A 134 -3.60 -16.26 -9.06
C LYS A 134 -5.01 -16.86 -9.05
N GLU A 135 -5.52 -17.28 -7.90
CA GLU A 135 -6.83 -17.91 -7.74
C GLU A 135 -7.98 -16.90 -7.62
N SER A 136 -7.69 -15.63 -7.34
CA SER A 136 -8.70 -14.59 -7.17
C SER A 136 -9.73 -14.54 -8.32
N LYS A 137 -11.01 -14.58 -7.96
CA LYS A 137 -12.17 -14.43 -8.86
C LYS A 137 -12.89 -13.09 -8.66
N LYS A 138 -12.28 -12.14 -7.94
CA LYS A 138 -12.88 -10.82 -7.71
C LYS A 138 -12.99 -10.04 -9.01
N ASN A 139 -13.88 -9.05 -9.03
CA ASN A 139 -14.10 -8.19 -10.19
C ASN A 139 -12.82 -7.43 -10.61
N SER A 140 -12.85 -6.83 -11.80
CA SER A 140 -11.71 -6.12 -12.39
C SER A 140 -11.27 -4.87 -11.61
N LYS A 141 -12.16 -4.29 -10.80
CA LYS A 141 -11.86 -3.12 -9.97
C LYS A 141 -11.08 -3.48 -8.70
N ALA A 142 -11.18 -4.72 -8.23
CA ALA A 142 -10.47 -5.16 -7.03
C ALA A 142 -8.95 -5.15 -7.21
N ILE A 143 -8.22 -4.63 -6.22
CA ILE A 143 -6.75 -4.52 -6.21
C ILE A 143 -6.08 -5.86 -6.52
N ILE A 144 -6.53 -6.95 -5.90
CA ILE A 144 -5.99 -8.29 -6.15
C ILE A 144 -6.09 -8.71 -7.63
N THR A 145 -7.15 -8.27 -8.33
CA THR A 145 -7.34 -8.55 -9.75
C THR A 145 -6.45 -7.65 -10.62
N LYS A 146 -6.22 -6.40 -10.20
CA LYS A 146 -5.22 -5.51 -10.82
C LYS A 146 -3.81 -6.11 -10.72
N VAL A 147 -3.40 -6.54 -9.54
CA VAL A 147 -2.11 -7.23 -9.31
C VAL A 147 -2.01 -8.51 -10.13
N LYS A 148 -3.07 -9.33 -10.17
CA LYS A 148 -3.12 -10.54 -11.00
C LYS A 148 -2.88 -10.23 -12.48
N LYS A 149 -3.43 -9.13 -13.01
CA LYS A 149 -3.20 -8.68 -14.39
C LYS A 149 -1.75 -8.25 -14.59
N TYR A 150 -1.19 -7.46 -13.68
CA TYR A 150 0.21 -7.03 -13.73
C TYR A 150 1.16 -8.22 -13.74
N ILE A 151 1.00 -9.16 -12.80
CA ILE A 151 1.78 -10.39 -12.75
C ILE A 151 1.67 -11.13 -14.07
N ARG A 152 0.47 -11.36 -14.62
CA ARG A 152 0.29 -12.03 -15.92
C ARG A 152 1.06 -11.36 -17.07
N ILE A 153 1.18 -10.03 -17.09
CA ILE A 153 1.97 -9.29 -18.09
C ILE A 153 3.45 -9.60 -17.94
N ILE A 154 3.99 -9.46 -16.72
CA ILE A 154 5.38 -9.84 -16.42
C ILE A 154 5.65 -11.29 -16.83
N LEU A 155 4.74 -12.20 -16.48
CA LEU A 155 4.88 -13.62 -16.77
C LEU A 155 4.91 -13.93 -18.27
N ARG A 156 4.16 -13.18 -19.09
CA ARG A 156 4.22 -13.30 -20.56
C ARG A 156 5.58 -12.84 -21.09
N ASN A 157 6.13 -11.77 -20.53
CA ASN A 157 7.46 -11.27 -20.91
C ASN A 157 8.58 -12.24 -20.49
N LEU A 158 8.45 -12.86 -19.32
CA LEU A 158 9.43 -13.82 -18.77
C LEU A 158 9.34 -15.22 -19.35
N ARG A 159 8.20 -15.65 -19.93
CA ARG A 159 8.02 -17.00 -20.52
C ARG A 159 8.98 -17.32 -21.68
N LYS A 160 9.72 -16.35 -22.20
CA LYS A 160 10.88 -16.57 -23.06
C LYS A 160 12.07 -17.27 -22.35
N HIS A 161 12.08 -17.33 -21.00
CA HIS A 161 13.12 -17.94 -20.17
C HIS A 161 12.51 -18.69 -18.95
N THR A 162 12.25 -19.99 -19.08
CA THR A 162 11.21 -20.72 -18.32
C THR A 162 11.54 -21.14 -16.87
N THR A 163 12.79 -21.16 -16.42
CA THR A 163 13.15 -21.64 -15.06
C THR A 163 13.31 -20.52 -14.01
N LEU A 164 13.24 -19.26 -14.44
CA LEU A 164 13.46 -18.06 -13.59
C LEU A 164 12.18 -17.57 -12.86
N PHE A 165 11.02 -18.17 -13.17
CA PHE A 165 9.66 -17.68 -12.88
C PHE A 165 9.31 -17.52 -11.40
N LEU A 166 9.29 -18.63 -10.65
CA LEU A 166 8.93 -18.62 -9.22
C LEU A 166 10.03 -17.96 -8.40
N LYS A 167 11.29 -18.17 -8.82
CA LYS A 167 12.43 -17.48 -8.24
C LYS A 167 12.27 -15.97 -8.33
N ASN A 168 11.89 -15.40 -9.48
CA ASN A 168 11.78 -13.94 -9.65
C ASN A 168 10.62 -13.31 -8.89
N ILE A 169 9.44 -13.94 -8.82
CA ILE A 169 8.34 -13.41 -8.00
C ILE A 169 8.67 -13.53 -6.51
N VAL A 170 9.26 -14.65 -6.08
CA VAL A 170 9.75 -14.80 -4.71
C VAL A 170 10.89 -13.80 -4.44
N LEU A 171 11.79 -13.55 -5.39
CA LEU A 171 12.85 -12.56 -5.27
C LEU A 171 12.29 -11.14 -5.17
N PHE A 172 11.23 -10.85 -5.92
CA PHE A 172 10.53 -9.56 -5.91
C PHE A 172 9.81 -9.34 -4.57
N LEU A 173 9.06 -10.33 -4.09
CA LEU A 173 8.43 -10.27 -2.76
C LEU A 173 9.50 -10.21 -1.65
N LYS A 174 10.62 -10.91 -1.81
CA LYS A 174 11.79 -10.77 -0.93
C LYS A 174 12.44 -9.40 -1.04
N LYS A 175 12.48 -8.76 -2.21
CA LYS A 175 13.01 -7.41 -2.41
C LYS A 175 12.16 -6.41 -1.63
N ILE A 176 10.83 -6.51 -1.73
CA ILE A 176 9.90 -5.71 -0.91
C ILE A 176 10.15 -5.98 0.59
N LEU A 177 10.36 -7.23 0.98
CA LEU A 177 10.65 -7.62 2.37
C LEU A 177 11.97 -7.02 2.88
N MET A 178 13.02 -6.99 2.06
CA MET A 178 14.33 -6.41 2.39
C MET A 178 14.33 -4.88 2.42
N LYS A 179 13.44 -4.23 1.66
CA LYS A 179 13.25 -2.77 1.63
C LYS A 179 12.38 -2.25 2.78
N LYS A 180 11.94 -3.11 3.69
CA LYS A 180 11.13 -2.69 4.82
C LYS A 180 12.02 -2.11 5.92
N SER A 181 11.73 -0.90 6.36
CA SER A 181 12.20 -0.41 7.66
C SER A 181 11.06 -0.38 8.67
N GLY A 182 11.40 -0.79 9.88
CA GLY A 182 10.49 -0.75 11.02
C GLY A 182 10.73 0.50 11.86
N LYS A 183 9.61 1.18 12.15
CA LYS A 183 9.40 2.26 13.14
C LYS A 183 9.71 3.70 12.71
N ILE A 184 8.68 4.55 12.85
CA ILE A 184 8.77 5.74 13.72
C ILE A 184 7.51 5.79 14.60
N VAL A 185 7.75 5.96 15.89
CA VAL A 185 6.82 6.12 17.00
C VAL A 185 6.51 7.60 17.17
N LEU A 186 5.24 7.93 17.38
CA LEU A 186 4.82 8.98 18.32
C LEU A 186 3.70 8.40 19.18
#